data_AF-A0A2N1CAK5-F1
#
_entry.id   AF-A0A2N1CAK5-F1
#
_cell.length_a   1.000
_cell.length_b   1.000
_cell.length_c   1.000
_cell.angle_alpha   90.00
_cell.angle_beta   90.00
_cell.angle_gamma   90.00
#
_symmetry.space_group_name_H-M   'P 1'
#
loop_
_entity.id
_entity.type
_entity.pdbx_description
1 polymer ?
#
loop_
_entity_poly.entity_id
_entity_poly.type
_entity_poly.pdbx_seq_one_letter_code
_entity_poly.pdbx_strand_id
1 'polypeptide(L)' 'MCLAVSNEFVYMENWLVMLLSTYNNNPSTGLAHTINFYVDKLLRHDDINFYGNKRCEYLAMQRYWRWQGANKRDN' A
#
# COMPACT_ATOMS: atom_id res chain seq x y z
N MET A 1 -17.21 18.24 4.95
CA MET A 1 -16.09 18.52 5.88
C MET A 1 -14.92 17.65 5.44
N CYS A 2 -13.78 18.23 5.10
CA CYS A 2 -12.53 17.45 5.02
C CYS A 2 -12.09 17.20 6.46
N LEU A 3 -12.48 16.06 7.03
CA LEU A 3 -11.92 15.61 8.29
C LEU A 3 -10.45 15.29 8.04
N ALA A 4 -9.56 15.84 8.87
CA ALA A 4 -8.17 15.43 8.86
C ALA A 4 -8.12 13.92 9.15
N VAL A 5 -7.33 13.18 8.37
CA VAL A 5 -7.11 11.75 8.64
C VAL A 5 -6.41 11.57 9.98
N SER A 6 -6.68 10.45 10.63
CA SER A 6 -6.03 10.08 11.88
C SER A 6 -4.52 9.97 11.71
N ASN A 7 -3.79 10.20 12.80
CA ASN A 7 -2.35 9.93 12.85
C ASN A 7 -2.05 8.47 12.52
N GLU A 8 -2.95 7.54 12.86
CA GLU A 8 -2.80 6.12 12.52
C GLU A 8 -2.72 5.92 11.01
N PHE A 9 -3.65 6.51 10.25
CA PHE A 9 -3.64 6.46 8.79
C PHE A 9 -2.34 7.04 8.20
N VAL A 10 -1.91 8.20 8.70
CA VAL A 10 -0.66 8.85 8.29
C VAL A 10 0.55 7.96 8.59
N TYR A 11 0.59 7.30 9.74
CA TYR A 11 1.68 6.35 10.05
C TYR A 11 1.66 5.15 9.10
N MET A 12 0.49 4.61 8.76
CA MET A 12 0.38 3.52 7.77
C MET A 12 0.90 3.95 6.40
N GLU A 13 0.61 5.18 5.95
CA GLU A 13 1.17 5.73 4.71
C GLU A 13 2.69 5.87 4.76
N ASN A 14 3.24 6.40 5.86
CA ASN A 14 4.68 6.53 6.04
C ASN A 14 5.39 5.17 6.00
N TRP A 15 4.78 4.13 6.61
CA TRP A 15 5.27 2.76 6.51
C TRP A 15 5.23 2.25 5.06
N LEU A 16 4.15 2.51 4.33
CA LEU A 16 4.05 2.14 2.92
C LEU A 16 5.16 2.81 2.10
N VAL A 17 5.41 4.11 2.30
CA VAL A 17 6.49 4.85 1.60
C VAL A 17 7.86 4.24 1.91
N MET A 18 8.13 3.89 3.16
CA MET A 18 9.37 3.22 3.55
C MET A 18 9.54 1.88 2.83
N LEU A 19 8.49 1.04 2.81
CA LEU A 19 8.51 -0.27 2.15
C LEU A 19 8.75 -0.15 0.64
N LEU A 20 8.13 0.84 -0.02
CA LEU A 20 8.33 1.12 -1.44
C LEU A 20 9.78 1.53 -1.73
N SER A 21 10.35 2.40 -0.91
CA SER A 21 11.77 2.79 -1.01
C SER A 21 12.70 1.59 -0.79
N THR A 22 12.42 0.74 0.20
CA THR A 22 13.18 -0.50 0.42
C THR A 22 13.08 -1.43 -0.78
N TYR A 23 11.90 -1.58 -1.38
CA TYR A 23 11.70 -2.46 -2.54
C TYR A 23 12.46 -1.97 -3.77
N ASN A 24 12.51 -0.65 -3.99
CA ASN A 24 13.26 -0.09 -5.10
C ASN A 24 14.77 -0.39 -5.02
N ASN A 25 15.31 -0.50 -3.80
CA ASN A 25 16.72 -0.83 -3.58
C ASN A 25 16.98 -2.34 -3.51
N ASN A 26 16.03 -3.12 -2.98
CA ASN A 26 16.17 -4.57 -2.81
C ASN A 26 14.84 -5.29 -3.13
N PRO A 27 14.54 -5.54 -4.43
CA PRO A 27 13.27 -6.13 -4.83
C PRO A 27 13.16 -7.60 -4.42
N SER A 28 12.21 -7.92 -3.54
CA SER A 28 11.93 -9.31 -3.13
C SER A 28 10.43 -9.62 -3.16
N THR A 29 10.08 -10.89 -3.41
CA THR A 29 8.69 -11.35 -3.39
C THR A 29 8.05 -11.14 -2.01
N GLY A 30 8.83 -11.41 -0.95
CA GLY A 30 8.39 -11.16 0.43
C GLY A 30 8.03 -9.70 0.65
N LEU A 31 8.86 -8.77 0.16
CA LEU A 31 8.58 -7.34 0.29
C LEU A 31 7.40 -6.88 -0.57
N ALA A 32 7.21 -7.44 -1.77
CA ALA A 32 6.01 -7.21 -2.58
C ALA A 32 4.72 -7.66 -1.85
N HIS A 33 4.75 -8.81 -1.17
CA HIS A 33 3.63 -9.26 -0.33
C HIS A 33 3.40 -8.36 0.87
N THR A 34 4.46 -7.91 1.56
CA THR A 34 4.35 -6.96 2.67
C THR A 34 3.76 -5.63 2.20
N ILE A 35 4.18 -5.10 1.06
CA ILE A 35 3.59 -3.88 0.48
C ILE A 35 2.11 -4.10 0.18
N ASN A 36 1.74 -5.20 -0.49
CA ASN A 36 0.33 -5.52 -0.76
C ASN A 36 -0.51 -5.62 0.52
N PHE A 37 0.04 -6.17 1.60
CA PHE A 37 -0.62 -6.23 2.91
C PHE A 37 -0.89 -4.84 3.48
N TYR A 38 0.08 -3.92 3.45
CA TYR A 38 -0.11 -2.55 3.92
C TYR A 38 -1.10 -1.76 3.08
N VAL A 39 -1.09 -1.95 1.75
CA VAL A 39 -2.09 -1.35 0.85
C VAL A 39 -3.49 -1.86 1.17
N ASP A 40 -3.67 -3.17 1.44
CA ASP A 40 -4.96 -3.72 1.88
C ASP A 40 -5.41 -3.13 3.22
N LYS A 41 -4.48 -2.91 4.15
CA LYS A 41 -4.77 -2.28 5.45
C LYS A 41 -5.26 -0.84 5.29
N LEU A 42 -4.59 -0.03 4.45
CA LEU A 42 -5.03 1.34 4.14
C LEU A 42 -6.42 1.36 3.49
N LEU A 43 -6.70 0.45 2.56
CA LEU A 43 -7.99 0.35 1.86
C LEU A 43 -9.16 -0.03 2.78
N ARG A 44 -8.89 -0.71 3.90
CA ARG A 44 -9.89 -1.09 4.91
C ARG A 44 -10.03 -0.09 6.05
N HIS A 45 -9.12 0.88 6.15
CA HIS A 45 -9.17 1.87 7.22
C HIS A 45 -10.30 2.87 6.96
N ASP A 46 -11.07 3.24 7.99
CA ASP A 46 -12.27 4.09 7.83
C ASP A 46 -11.94 5.45 7.18
N ASP A 47 -10.77 5.99 7.49
CA ASP A 47 -10.26 7.25 6.96
C ASP A 47 -10.07 7.29 5.44
N ILE A 48 -9.98 6.13 4.79
CA ILE A 48 -9.81 6.03 3.33
C ILE A 48 -10.92 6.74 2.56
N ASN A 49 -12.11 6.84 3.15
CA ASN A 49 -13.28 7.45 2.53
C ASN A 49 -13.24 8.98 2.60
N PHE A 50 -12.43 9.54 3.49
CA PHE A 50 -12.23 10.98 3.62
C PHE A 50 -11.03 11.48 2.81
N TYR A 51 -10.21 10.56 2.28
CA TYR A 51 -8.95 10.86 1.59
C TYR A 51 -9.08 10.97 0.05
N GLY A 52 -10.17 11.59 -0.43
CA GLY A 52 -10.37 11.95 -1.84
C GLY A 52 -10.03 10.84 -2.85
N ASN A 53 -9.17 11.14 -3.82
CA ASN A 53 -8.79 10.20 -4.89
C ASN A 53 -7.80 9.10 -4.46
N LYS A 54 -7.27 9.15 -3.24
CA LYS A 54 -6.25 8.21 -2.76
C LYS A 54 -6.74 6.77 -2.73
N ARG A 55 -8.03 6.55 -2.44
CA ARG A 55 -8.64 5.21 -2.52
C ARG A 55 -8.43 4.57 -3.90
N CYS A 56 -8.64 5.33 -4.98
CA CYS A 56 -8.45 4.84 -6.34
C CYS A 56 -6.97 4.55 -6.63
N GLU A 57 -6.06 5.40 -6.15
CA GLU A 57 -4.61 5.19 -6.26
C GLU A 57 -4.18 3.89 -5.55
N TYR A 58 -4.65 3.66 -4.32
CA TYR A 58 -4.33 2.43 -3.59
C TYR A 58 -4.97 1.19 -4.20
N LEU A 59 -6.17 1.28 -4.79
CA LEU A 59 -6.76 0.15 -5.53
C LEU A 59 -5.93 -0.21 -6.76
N ALA A 60 -5.42 0.77 -7.50
CA ALA A 60 -4.50 0.54 -8.61
C ALA A 60 -3.18 -0.09 -8.11
N MET A 61 -2.61 0.46 -7.04
CA MET A 61 -1.41 -0.05 -6.39
C MET A 61 -1.60 -1.50 -5.90
N GLN A 62 -2.74 -1.83 -5.30
CA GLN A 62 -3.05 -3.19 -4.83
C GLN A 62 -3.04 -4.20 -5.98
N ARG A 63 -3.65 -3.86 -7.12
CA ARG A 63 -3.63 -4.73 -8.30
C ARG A 63 -2.22 -5.01 -8.78
N TYR A 64 -1.38 -3.97 -8.83
CA TYR A 64 0.03 -4.12 -9.19
C TYR A 64 0.78 -5.04 -8.22
N TRP A 65 0.68 -4.83 -6.90
CA TRP A 65 1.45 -5.62 -5.94
C TRP A 65 0.96 -7.06 -5.79
N ARG A 66 -0.34 -7.33 -6.00
CA ARG A 66 -0.85 -8.72 -6.11
C ARG A 66 -0.22 -9.45 -7.28
N TRP A 67 -0.19 -8.82 -8.45
CA TRP A 67 0.46 -9.37 -9.63
C TRP A 67 1.97 -9.54 -9.44
N GLN A 68 2.64 -8.53 -8.88
CA GLN A 68 4.09 -8.55 -8.64
C GLN A 68 4.50 -9.66 -7.67
N GLY A 69 3.72 -9.89 -6.61
CA GLY A 69 3.96 -10.99 -5.67
C GLY A 69 3.67 -12.37 -6.25
N ALA A 70 2.74 -12.48 -7.20
CA ALA A 70 2.40 -13.74 -7.86
C ALA A 70 3.44 -14.15 -8.93
N ASN A 71 4.05 -13.19 -9.61
CA ASN A 71 4.90 -13.41 -10.78
C ASN A 71 6.30 -13.99 -10.50
N LYS A 72 6.71 -14.17 -9.24
CA LYS A 72 8.00 -14.81 -8.91
C LYS A 72 7.89 -16.32 -8.62
N ARG A 73 6.80 -16.98 -9.07
CA ARG A 73 6.66 -18.44 -8.97
C ARG A 73 7.36 -19.24 -10.07
N ASP A 74 7.89 -18.59 -11.11
CA ASP A 74 8.56 -19.27 -12.20
C ASP A 74 9.92 -18.61 -12.51
N ASN A 75 10.97 -19.02 -11.79
CA ASN A 75 12.33 -19.12 -12.32
C ASN A 75 13.19 -20.06 -11.46
#